data_AF-A0A259PH17-F1
#
_entry.id   AF-A0A259PH17-F1
#
_cell.length_a   1.000
_cell.length_b   1.000
_cell.length_c   1.000
_cell.angle_alpha   90.00
_cell.angle_beta   90.00
_cell.angle_gamma   90.00
#
_symmetry.space_group_name_H-M   'P 1'
#
loop_
_entity.id
_entity.type
_entity.pdbx_description
1 polymer ?
#
loop_
_entity_poly.entity_id
_entity_poly.type
_entity_poly.pdbx_seq_one_letter_code
_entity_poly.pdbx_strand_id
1 'polypeptide(L)' 'MQPTDSSSPKASNFLRQIIEADLASGRDAGRRFAGVPGDARQLAAAPLDTARIRTRFPPEPNGYL' A
#
# COMPACT_ATOMS: atom_id res chain seq x y z
N MET A 1 23.83 9.92 -17.99
CA MET A 1 23.70 10.04 -16.52
C MET A 1 23.20 8.69 -16.01
N GLN A 2 23.99 7.95 -15.24
CA GLN A 2 23.58 6.67 -14.66
C GLN A 2 22.77 6.90 -13.38
N PRO A 3 21.73 6.10 -13.10
CA PRO A 3 21.05 6.14 -11.81
C PRO A 3 21.96 5.52 -10.75
N THR A 4 22.18 6.23 -9.65
CA THR A 4 22.90 5.72 -8.49
C THR A 4 22.00 4.75 -7.73
N ASP A 5 22.28 3.46 -7.85
CA ASP A 5 21.64 2.43 -7.04
C ASP A 5 22.24 2.48 -5.62
N SER A 6 21.53 3.13 -4.70
CA SER A 6 21.89 3.19 -3.29
C SER A 6 21.56 1.85 -2.61
N SER A 7 22.35 0.83 -2.93
CA SER A 7 22.32 -0.49 -2.29
C SER A 7 22.99 -0.45 -0.91
N SER A 8 22.44 0.36 0.00
CA SER A 8 22.64 0.09 1.42
C SER A 8 21.86 -1.19 1.77
N PRO A 9 22.46 -2.16 2.50
CA PRO A 9 21.72 -3.34 2.93
C PRO A 9 20.49 -2.87 3.72
N LYS A 10 19.31 -3.20 3.20
CA LYS A 10 18.04 -2.84 3.84
C LYS A 10 18.07 -3.46 5.24
N ALA A 11 18.05 -2.64 6.29
CA ALA A 11 17.83 -3.15 7.64
C ALA A 11 16.58 -4.05 7.62
N SER A 12 16.66 -5.20 8.30
CA SER A 12 15.53 -6.12 8.38
C SER A 12 14.29 -5.37 8.88
N ASN A 13 13.26 -5.30 8.05
CA ASN A 13 12.03 -4.60 8.36
C ASN A 13 10.88 -5.60 8.25
N PHE A 14 10.27 -5.92 9.39
CA PHE A 14 9.20 -6.91 9.49
C PHE A 14 8.00 -6.57 8.58
N LEU A 15 7.72 -5.29 8.30
CA LEU A 15 6.65 -4.88 7.38
C LEU A 15 6.90 -5.40 5.97
N ARG A 16 8.17 -5.43 5.53
CA ARG A 16 8.53 -5.94 4.20
C ARG A 16 8.19 -7.43 4.08
N GLN A 17 8.55 -8.19 5.11
CA GLN A 17 8.28 -9.63 5.18
C GLN A 17 6.78 -9.93 5.22
N ILE A 18 6.01 -9.15 5.99
CA ILE A 18 4.54 -9.27 6.01
C ILE A 18 3.94 -8.98 4.63
N ILE A 19 4.34 -7.88 4.00
CA ILE A 19 3.86 -7.52 2.65
C ILE A 19 4.17 -8.63 1.65
N GLU A 20 5.38 -9.19 1.67
CA GLU A 20 5.78 -10.27 0.78
C GLU A 20 4.95 -11.56 1.01
N ALA A 21 4.71 -11.94 2.27
CA ALA A 21 3.89 -13.10 2.62
C ALA A 21 2.41 -12.91 2.23
N ASP A 22 1.85 -11.72 2.44
CA ASP A 22 0.47 -11.38 2.09
C ASP A 22 0.27 -11.39 0.56
N LEU A 23 1.25 -10.88 -0.19
CA LEU A 23 1.24 -10.95 -1.66
C LEU A 23 1.36 -12.40 -2.16
N ALA A 24 2.25 -13.20 -1.58
CA ALA A 24 2.44 -14.59 -1.96
C ALA A 24 1.22 -15.47 -1.67
N SER A 25 0.52 -15.21 -0.56
CA SER A 25 -0.72 -15.91 -0.20
C SER A 25 -1.95 -15.38 -0.95
N GLY A 26 -1.83 -14.28 -1.69
CA GLY A 26 -2.96 -13.64 -2.36
C GLY A 26 -3.98 -13.04 -1.40
N ARG A 27 -3.57 -12.66 -0.18
CA ARG A 27 -4.46 -12.14 0.88
C ARG A 27 -5.34 -10.99 0.41
N ASP A 28 -4.79 -10.10 -0.41
CA ASP A 28 -5.46 -8.91 -0.91
C ASP A 28 -5.98 -9.08 -2.36
N ALA A 29 -5.92 -10.30 -2.92
CA ALA A 29 -6.45 -10.57 -4.25
C ALA A 29 -7.97 -10.33 -4.30
N GLY A 30 -8.43 -9.61 -5.32
CA GLY A 30 -9.85 -9.33 -5.51
C GLY A 30 -10.43 -8.26 -4.60
N ARG A 31 -9.60 -7.56 -3.80
CA ARG A 31 -10.04 -6.35 -3.08
C ARG A 31 -10.58 -5.31 -4.06
N ARG A 32 -11.51 -4.49 -3.58
CA ARG A 32 -12.07 -3.35 -4.29
C ARG A 32 -11.57 -2.06 -3.65
N PHE A 33 -11.51 -0.97 -4.44
CA PHE A 33 -11.07 0.32 -3.92
C PHE A 33 -11.88 1.48 -4.53
N ALA A 34 -12.50 2.27 -3.67
CA ALA A 34 -13.43 3.34 -4.05
C ALA A 34 -12.77 4.69 -4.39
N GLY A 35 -11.47 4.88 -4.13
CA GLY A 35 -10.81 6.19 -4.35
C GLY A 35 -10.86 7.13 -3.15
N VAL A 36 -11.90 7.01 -2.32
CA VAL A 36 -12.22 7.95 -1.24
C VAL A 36 -12.64 7.20 0.03
N PRO A 37 -12.55 7.83 1.22
CA PRO A 37 -13.21 7.33 2.41
C PRO A 37 -14.71 7.17 2.14
N GLY A 38 -15.27 6.01 2.47
CA GLY A 38 -16.66 5.69 2.18
C GLY A 38 -17.14 4.48 2.95
N ASP A 39 -18.42 4.19 2.83
CA ASP A 39 -19.05 3.06 3.53
C ASP A 39 -18.86 1.71 2.81
N ALA A 40 -19.36 0.63 3.42
CA ALA A 40 -19.26 -0.71 2.88
C ALA A 40 -20.00 -0.88 1.54
N ARG A 41 -21.11 -0.16 1.30
CA ARG A 41 -21.87 -0.23 0.05
C ARG A 41 -21.09 0.42 -1.09
N GLN A 42 -20.47 1.56 -0.84
CA GLN A 42 -19.59 2.24 -1.79
C GLN A 42 -18.38 1.36 -2.13
N LEU A 43 -17.77 0.73 -1.13
CA LEU A 43 -16.66 -0.22 -1.36
C LEU A 43 -17.10 -1.44 -2.17
N ALA A 44 -18.28 -2.00 -1.88
CA ALA A 44 -18.81 -3.15 -2.60
C ALA A 44 -19.16 -2.83 -4.06
N ALA A 45 -19.53 -1.59 -4.37
CA ALA A 45 -19.78 -1.13 -5.74
C ALA A 45 -18.52 -0.69 -6.50
N ALA A 46 -17.40 -0.50 -5.80
CA ALA A 46 -16.15 -0.01 -6.38
C ALA A 46 -15.51 -1.04 -7.33
N PRO A 47 -14.67 -0.58 -8.27
CA PRO A 47 -13.89 -1.47 -9.12
C PRO A 47 -12.89 -2.30 -8.30
N LEU A 48 -12.42 -3.40 -8.89
CA LEU A 48 -11.29 -4.16 -8.35
C LEU A 48 -10.07 -3.25 -8.23
N ASP A 49 -9.33 -3.44 -7.15
CA ASP A 49 -8.12 -2.70 -6.87
C ASP A 49 -7.01 -3.19 -7.80
N THR A 50 -6.47 -2.28 -8.60
CA THR A 50 -5.35 -2.57 -9.51
C THR A 50 -4.00 -2.49 -8.80
N ALA A 51 -3.95 -1.85 -7.63
CA ALA A 51 -2.72 -1.75 -6.86
C ALA A 51 -2.41 -3.08 -6.15
N ARG A 52 -1.15 -3.50 -6.20
CA ARG A 52 -0.67 -4.68 -5.45
C ARG A 52 -0.68 -4.43 -3.94
N ILE A 53 -0.31 -3.23 -3.52
CA ILE A 53 -0.32 -2.79 -2.13
C ILE A 53 -0.77 -1.33 -2.05
N ARG A 54 -1.36 -0.94 -0.92
CA ARG A 54 -1.75 0.45 -0.64
C ARG A 54 -1.10 0.98 0.63
N THR A 55 -0.11 1.86 0.46
CA THR A 55 0.48 2.63 1.55
C THR A 55 -0.17 4.01 1.61
N ARG A 56 -0.17 4.62 2.80
CA ARG A 56 -0.72 5.96 3.02
C ARG A 56 0.05 6.64 4.13
N PHE A 57 0.29 7.92 3.98
CA PHE A 57 0.83 8.79 5.02
C PHE A 57 -0.22 9.86 5.30
N PRO A 58 -0.97 9.76 6.41
CA PRO A 58 -1.97 10.75 6.78
C PRO A 58 -1.41 11.68 7.87
N PRO A 59 -0.52 12.63 7.53
CA PRO A 59 -0.04 13.60 8.50
C PRO A 59 -1.21 14.46 8.97
N GLU A 60 -1.15 14.92 10.21
CA GLU A 60 -2.14 15.87 10.69
C GLU A 60 -1.91 17.24 10.04
N PRO A 61 -2.98 17.95 9.61
CA PRO A 61 -2.87 19.25 8.95
C PRO A 61 -2.61 20.39 9.97
N ASN A 62 -1.77 20.13 10.98
CA ASN A 62 -1.56 20.97 12.16
C ASN A 62 -0.18 21.67 12.16
N GLY A 63 0.61 21.57 11.08
CA GLY A 63 1.95 22.14 11.03
C GLY A 63 2.72 21.82 9.74
N TYR A 64 4.02 22.08 9.76
CA TYR A 64 4.95 21.72 8.67
C TYR A 64 5.31 20.22 8.74
N LEU A 65 5.60 19.63 7.58
CA LEU A 65 6.05 18.22 7.42
C LEU A 65 7.49 18.01 7.89
#